data_AF-A0A636KH76-F1
#
_entry.id   AF-A0A636KH76-F1
#
_cell.length_a   1.000
_cell.length_b   1.000
_cell.length_c   1.000
_cell.angle_alpha   90.00
_cell.angle_beta   90.00
_cell.angle_gamma   90.00
#
_symmetry.space_group_name_H-M   'P 1'
#
loop_
_entity.id
_entity.type
_entity.pdbx_description
1 polymer ?
#
loop_
_entity_poly.entity_id
_entity_poly.type
_entity_poly.pdbx_seq_one_letter_code
_entity_poly.pdbx_strand_id
1 'polypeptide(L)'
;MVVNKHLILILLFILNTAKSDELSWKGNDFTLYARQMPLAEVLHLLSENYDTAITISPLITATFSGKIPPGPPVDILNNLAAQYDLLT
;
A
#
# COMPACT_ATOMS: atom_id res chain seq x y z
N MET A 1 10.28 -49.00 29.04
CA MET A 1 10.22 -47.74 28.26
C MET A 1 9.13 -47.92 27.22
N VAL A 2 7.93 -47.39 27.48
CA VAL A 2 6.77 -47.50 26.58
C VAL A 2 6.41 -46.08 26.18
N VAL A 3 6.68 -45.73 24.94
CA VAL A 3 6.22 -44.49 24.31
C VAL A 3 4.95 -44.85 23.58
N ASN A 4 3.81 -44.26 23.95
CA ASN A 4 2.63 -44.22 23.09
C ASN A 4 1.94 -42.85 23.28
N LYS A 5 2.09 -41.96 22.31
CA LYS A 5 1.21 -41.76 21.14
C LYS A 5 -0.16 -41.23 21.56
N HIS A 6 -0.32 -39.92 21.35
CA HIS A 6 -1.50 -39.20 20.84
C HIS A 6 -1.58 -37.80 21.47
N LEU A 7 -0.59 -36.95 21.16
CA LEU A 7 -0.72 -35.50 21.35
C LEU A 7 -1.18 -34.93 20.01
N ILE A 8 -2.50 -34.95 19.79
CA ILE A 8 -3.11 -34.31 18.62
C ILE A 8 -3.34 -32.85 19.02
N LEU A 9 -2.38 -31.98 18.68
CA LEU A 9 -2.59 -30.54 18.67
C LEU A 9 -3.02 -30.17 17.24
N ILE A 10 -4.33 -30.08 16.99
CA ILE A 10 -4.83 -29.54 15.71
C ILE A 10 -4.68 -28.02 15.81
N LEU A 11 -3.58 -27.51 15.29
CA LEU A 11 -3.37 -26.10 15.02
C LEU A 11 -4.05 -25.76 13.69
N LEU A 12 -5.30 -25.30 13.74
CA LEU A 12 -6.00 -24.73 12.58
C LEU A 12 -5.43 -23.33 12.31
N PHE A 13 -4.35 -23.26 11.55
CA PHE A 13 -3.83 -22.00 11.02
C PHE A 13 -4.58 -21.68 9.73
N ILE A 14 -5.68 -20.92 9.85
CA ILE A 14 -6.39 -20.39 8.67
C ILE A 14 -5.54 -19.25 8.12
N LEU A 15 -4.61 -19.57 7.21
CA LEU A 15 -4.01 -18.58 6.33
C LEU A 15 -5.09 -18.13 5.35
N ASN A 16 -5.82 -17.07 5.70
CA ASN A 16 -6.57 -16.31 4.71
C ASN A 16 -5.55 -15.64 3.80
N THR A 17 -5.13 -16.34 2.75
CA THR A 17 -4.56 -15.69 1.57
C THR A 17 -5.73 -15.04 0.84
N ALA A 18 -6.17 -13.88 1.34
CA ALA A 18 -6.91 -12.96 0.51
C ALA A 18 -5.96 -12.61 -0.64
N LYS A 19 -6.12 -13.32 -1.77
CA LYS A 19 -5.58 -12.84 -3.03
C LYS A 19 -6.32 -11.53 -3.25
N SER A 20 -5.66 -10.42 -2.95
CA SER A 20 -6.11 -9.11 -3.41
C SER A 20 -6.25 -9.28 -4.92
N ASP A 21 -7.48 -9.20 -5.43
CA ASP A 21 -7.69 -9.06 -6.86
C ASP A 21 -6.76 -7.93 -7.30
N GLU A 22 -5.80 -8.23 -8.18
CA GLU A 22 -4.87 -7.22 -8.68
C GLU A 22 -5.71 -6.12 -9.31
N LEU A 23 -5.84 -5.00 -8.60
CA LEU A 23 -6.43 -3.78 -9.12
C LEU A 23 -5.79 -3.55 -10.49
N SER A 24 -6.59 -3.58 -11.54
CA SER A 24 -6.13 -3.38 -12.90
C SER A 24 -5.87 -1.88 -13.09
N TRP A 25 -4.76 -1.41 -12.51
CA TRP A 25 -4.32 -0.03 -12.60
C TRP A 25 -4.13 0.34 -14.07
N LYS A 26 -4.74 1.46 -14.48
CA LYS A 26 -4.68 1.95 -15.86
C LYS A 26 -3.85 3.21 -15.88
N GLY A 27 -2.76 3.24 -16.64
CA GLY A 27 -1.92 4.44 -16.73
C GLY A 27 -0.48 4.10 -17.02
N ASN A 28 0.32 5.14 -17.30
CA ASN A 28 1.77 5.00 -17.42
C ASN A 28 2.41 4.96 -16.03
N ASP A 29 3.71 4.60 -15.97
CA ASP A 29 4.47 4.69 -14.73
C ASP A 29 4.45 6.11 -14.16
N PHE A 30 4.00 6.24 -12.91
CA PHE A 30 4.02 7.51 -12.20
C PHE A 30 5.42 7.84 -11.71
N THR A 31 5.87 9.07 -11.95
CA THR A 31 7.10 9.60 -11.35
C THR A 31 6.87 11.01 -10.86
N LEU A 32 7.52 11.36 -9.74
CA LEU A 32 7.41 12.70 -9.17
C LEU A 32 8.73 13.12 -8.57
N TYR A 33 9.11 14.38 -8.76
CA TYR A 33 10.17 15.02 -8.00
C TYR A 33 9.63 16.33 -7.43
N ALA A 34 9.66 16.46 -6.10
CA ALA A 34 9.15 17.63 -5.42
C ALA A 34 10.07 18.03 -4.27
N ARG A 35 10.30 19.34 -4.12
CA ARG A 35 11.01 19.88 -2.94
C ARG A 35 10.09 19.96 -1.73
N GLN A 36 8.88 20.48 -1.90
CA GLN A 36 7.84 20.52 -0.90
C GLN A 36 6.49 20.49 -1.63
N MET A 37 5.67 19.48 -1.36
CA MET A 37 4.34 19.32 -1.93
C MET A 37 3.42 18.73 -0.86
N PRO A 38 2.18 19.21 -0.68
CA PRO A 38 1.24 18.57 0.23
C PRO A 38 1.07 17.09 -0.13
N LEU A 39 1.11 16.20 0.85
CA LEU A 39 0.96 14.77 0.59
C LEU A 39 -0.39 14.45 -0.06
N ALA A 40 -1.44 15.19 0.30
CA ALA A 40 -2.74 15.09 -0.36
C ALA A 40 -2.65 15.34 -1.87
N GLU A 41 -1.84 16.32 -2.30
CA GLU A 41 -1.64 16.63 -3.72
C GLU A 41 -0.90 15.48 -4.44
N VAL A 42 0.11 14.90 -3.79
CA VAL A 42 0.82 13.72 -4.34
C VAL A 42 -0.15 12.56 -4.57
N LEU A 43 -1.02 12.28 -3.60
CA LEU A 43 -2.03 11.22 -3.69
C LEU A 43 -3.05 11.53 -4.80
N HIS A 44 -3.46 12.79 -4.96
CA HIS A 44 -4.32 13.21 -6.06
C HIS A 44 -3.67 12.98 -7.42
N LEU A 45 -2.44 13.46 -7.65
CA LEU A 45 -1.73 13.25 -8.91
C LEU A 45 -1.52 11.76 -9.22
N LEU A 46 -1.21 10.95 -8.20
CA LEU A 46 -1.09 9.51 -8.34
C LEU A 46 -2.43 8.89 -8.80
N SER A 47 -3.53 9.32 -8.19
CA SER A 47 -4.87 8.82 -8.51
C SER A 47 -5.32 9.20 -9.92
N GLU A 48 -5.01 10.41 -10.37
CA GLU A 48 -5.29 10.88 -11.74
C GLU A 48 -4.46 10.10 -12.76
N ASN A 49 -3.18 9.87 -12.49
CA ASN A 49 -2.31 9.09 -13.37
C ASN A 49 -2.83 7.67 -13.58
N TYR A 50 -3.47 7.10 -12.56
CA TYR A 50 -4.01 5.74 -12.60
C TYR A 50 -5.53 5.63 -12.80
N ASP A 51 -6.20 6.72 -13.22
CA ASP A 51 -7.66 6.79 -13.45
C ASP A 51 -8.48 6.18 -12.30
N THR A 52 -8.05 6.49 -11.06
CA THR A 52 -8.62 5.92 -9.83
C THR A 52 -9.25 7.02 -8.99
N ALA A 53 -10.50 6.83 -8.58
CA ALA A 53 -11.16 7.74 -7.65
C ALA A 53 -10.66 7.50 -6.21
N ILE A 54 -10.26 8.57 -5.51
CA ILE A 54 -9.81 8.49 -4.11
C ILE A 54 -10.57 9.47 -3.22
N THR A 55 -10.61 9.18 -1.93
CA THR A 55 -11.02 10.12 -0.89
C THR A 55 -9.86 10.30 0.08
N ILE A 56 -9.41 11.54 0.27
CA ILE A 56 -8.30 11.86 1.17
C ILE A 56 -8.87 12.46 2.45
N SER A 57 -8.44 11.94 3.60
CA SER A 57 -8.79 12.53 4.89
C SER A 57 -8.21 13.95 5.02
N PRO A 58 -9.00 14.95 5.45
CA PRO A 58 -8.48 16.31 5.67
C PRO A 58 -7.44 16.38 6.80
N LEU A 59 -7.28 15.31 7.59
CA LEU A 59 -6.24 15.19 8.62
C LEU A 59 -4.85 14.92 8.05
N ILE A 60 -4.74 14.56 6.76
CA ILE A 60 -3.46 14.36 6.10
C ILE A 60 -2.86 15.73 5.76
N THR A 61 -2.05 16.27 6.66
CA THR A 61 -1.40 17.59 6.53
C THR A 61 0.11 17.49 6.29
N ALA A 62 0.64 16.28 6.06
CA ALA A 62 2.05 16.06 5.83
C ALA A 62 2.53 16.67 4.51
N THR A 63 3.83 16.94 4.43
CA THR A 63 4.50 17.44 3.23
C THR A 63 5.44 16.39 2.67
N PHE A 64 5.30 16.11 1.38
CA PHE A 64 6.22 15.30 0.59
C PHE A 64 7.40 16.11 0.09
N SER A 65 8.58 15.50 0.21
CA SER A 65 9.86 16.01 -0.28
C SER A 65 10.70 14.83 -0.74
N GLY A 66 11.13 14.84 -2.00
CA GLY A 66 11.98 13.79 -2.56
C GLY A 66 11.55 13.37 -3.96
N LYS A 67 11.79 12.11 -4.27
CA LYS A 67 11.52 11.51 -5.57
C LYS A 67 10.69 10.23 -5.41
N ILE A 68 9.64 10.10 -6.21
CA ILE A 68 8.96 8.83 -6.46
C ILE A 68 9.53 8.26 -7.77
N PRO A 69 10.30 7.16 -7.71
CA PRO A 69 10.79 6.48 -8.92
C PRO A 69 9.64 5.75 -9.64
N PRO A 70 9.80 5.44 -10.94
CA PRO A 70 8.81 4.64 -11.65
C PRO A 70 8.69 3.26 -11.02
N GLY A 71 7.47 2.74 -10.94
CA GLY A 71 7.19 1.43 -10.39
C GLY A 71 5.70 1.14 -10.26
N PRO A 72 5.34 -0.07 -9.77
CA PRO A 72 3.95 -0.44 -9.57
C PRO A 72 3.25 0.52 -8.60
N PRO A 73 1.99 0.94 -8.89
CA PRO A 73 1.23 1.84 -8.02
C PRO A 73 1.07 1.31 -6.59
N VAL A 74 0.94 0.00 -6.43
CA VAL A 74 0.87 -0.65 -5.10
C VAL A 74 2.15 -0.41 -4.30
N ASP A 75 3.32 -0.51 -4.94
CA ASP A 75 4.60 -0.27 -4.27
C ASP A 75 4.75 1.21 -3.89
N ILE A 76 4.33 2.11 -4.77
CA ILE A 76 4.32 3.55 -4.49
C ILE A 76 3.41 3.85 -3.29
N LEU A 77 2.19 3.32 -3.27
CA LEU A 77 1.24 3.51 -2.17
C LEU A 77 1.75 2.91 -0.86
N ASN A 78 2.30 1.70 -0.89
CA ASN A 78 2.86 1.05 0.30
C ASN A 78 4.03 1.87 0.88
N ASN A 79 4.90 2.40 0.03
CA ASN A 79 6.01 3.25 0.47
C ASN A 79 5.52 4.56 1.09
N LEU A 80 4.54 5.23 0.46
CA LEU A 80 3.93 6.45 1.00
C LEU A 80 3.21 6.16 2.32
N ALA A 81 2.48 5.05 2.40
CA ALA A 81 1.78 4.64 3.61
C ALA A 81 2.74 4.36 4.77
N ALA A 82 3.82 3.63 4.51
CA ALA A 82 4.85 3.37 5.51
C ALA A 82 5.61 4.64 5.95
N GLN A 83 5.84 5.58 5.04
CA GLN A 83 6.59 6.81 5.34
C GLN A 83 5.76 7.83 6.14
N TYR A 84 4.44 7.86 5.92
CA TYR A 84 3.54 8.87 6.49
C TYR A 84 2.49 8.29 7.43
N ASP A 85 2.66 7.03 7.86
CA ASP A 85 1.74 6.29 8.72
C ASP A 85 0.29 6.34 8.23
N LEU A 86 0.10 6.19 6.91
CA LEU A 86 -1.24 6.17 6.31
C LEU A 86 -1.88 4.79 6.51
N LEU A 87 -3.16 4.77 6.83
CA LEU A 87 -3.97 3.56 6.75
C LEU A 87 -4.42 3.37 5.30
N THR A 88 -4.12 2.21 4.72
CA THR A 88 -4.44 1.85 3.32
C THR A 88 -5.54 0.80 3.27
#